data_AF-A0A3D3UWN2-F1
#
_entry.id   AF-A0A3D3UWN2-F1
#
_cell.length_a   1.000
_cell.length_b   1.000
_cell.length_c   1.000
_cell.angle_alpha   90.00
_cell.angle_beta   90.00
_cell.angle_gamma   90.00
#
_symmetry.space_group_name_H-M   'P 1'
#
loop_
_entity.id
_entity.type
_entity.pdbx_description
1 polymer ?
#
loop_
_entity_poly.entity_id
_entity_poly.type
_entity_poly.pdbx_seq_one_letter_code
_entity_poly.pdbx_strand_id
1 'polypeptide(L)'
;MLPWDVDLTWANNMYGNGEDVFKRQGSIFSNPNILIEYQNRLREFHDLLYNADQLYQVLDDLADIIDHPTGGPTFVEADRAMWDYNPIMTSSYINRSKAGQGRFYQRAATKDFRGMVQIMKNYAVSSNREFDTYFEDSSIPHTPIVTATCPSTYPINSLTFEASPFGDSQGSGTFAAMKWRIAEVTEGSQVVTPDEDIILIPDGSEWKYFKGTQEASSPDTTEWRESGFDDSFWETGPTPIGWGEPTSFLGTTLADMRYTHTSFFIRKKFTIDNLSAIENLILEAKYDDGFNVWINGYFVLQENMPSENTPYEDYANGPHSSEKSWFSFVLPEPTYLVEGGNIITIQVHNMSRTSSSDCFIDIRLTGEPAEPGSIAPSYQVREGKYEIDAVWESDEMTDFDSGITIPASEVKVGRTYRVRCRMKDNTGRWSHWSAPQQFLTGEPIAAFTLNNLRVTEVMYDPADPPANDSTDNDEFEFIELQNIGDETIDLTSVSFIDGITFDFNNGSVTSLGPGEFVLVVRNRAAFESRYGTGLSAKIAGEYAGKLSNNGENVSLVDIWNGTVAEFAYNNSRGWPLPAAGGGHSLVPLISALPGEPEGSLNYGGNWRASTYIGGSPGT
;
A
#
# COMPACT_ATOMS: atom_id res chain seq x y z
N MET A 1 7.44 34.53 20.66
CA MET A 1 7.63 34.67 19.21
C MET A 1 6.59 33.78 18.55
N LEU A 2 5.71 34.35 17.74
CA LEU A 2 4.92 33.56 16.78
C LEU A 2 5.90 33.20 15.64
N PRO A 3 5.93 31.94 15.16
CA PRO A 3 6.85 31.54 14.11
C PRO A 3 6.28 32.01 12.78
N TRP A 4 6.78 33.12 12.23
CA TRP A 4 6.38 33.60 10.91
C TRP A 4 7.30 33.14 9.78
N ASP A 5 8.48 32.58 10.11
CA ASP A 5 9.48 32.09 9.14
C ASP A 5 9.79 30.63 9.47
N VAL A 6 9.01 29.75 8.86
CA VAL A 6 9.21 28.30 8.88
C VAL A 6 9.81 27.80 7.57
N ASP A 7 10.09 28.71 6.62
CA ASP A 7 10.76 28.43 5.36
C ASP A 7 12.20 27.89 5.57
N LEU A 8 12.81 28.22 6.71
CA LEU A 8 14.13 27.73 7.12
C LEU A 8 14.11 26.41 7.92
N THR A 9 12.94 25.91 8.33
CA THR A 9 12.87 24.70 9.19
C THR A 9 13.48 23.47 8.50
N TRP A 10 13.46 23.43 7.18
CA TRP A 10 14.01 22.33 6.38
C TRP A 10 15.24 22.73 5.55
N ALA A 11 15.84 23.89 5.82
CA ALA A 11 17.03 24.36 5.11
C ALA A 11 18.30 24.05 5.92
N ASN A 12 19.32 23.48 5.28
CA ASN A 12 20.56 23.08 5.95
C ASN A 12 21.70 24.09 5.80
N ASN A 13 21.60 25.01 4.83
CA ASN A 13 22.71 25.90 4.46
C ASN A 13 22.30 27.37 4.26
N MET A 14 21.01 27.71 4.38
CA MET A 14 20.57 29.10 4.32
C MET A 14 20.81 29.80 5.67
N TYR A 15 21.84 30.65 5.69
CA TYR A 15 22.21 31.55 6.80
C TYR A 15 22.41 30.86 8.18
N GLY A 16 23.65 30.82 8.67
CA GLY A 16 23.93 30.25 9.99
C GLY A 16 24.02 28.72 10.02
N ASN A 17 24.35 28.08 8.88
CA ASN A 17 24.54 26.62 8.74
C ASN A 17 23.30 25.77 9.05
N GLY A 18 22.09 26.30 8.84
CA GLY A 18 20.85 25.56 9.08
C GLY A 18 20.50 25.37 10.56
N GLU A 19 21.26 25.97 11.48
CA GLU A 19 21.01 25.96 12.92
C GLU A 19 19.87 26.92 13.30
N ASP A 20 18.65 26.55 12.93
CA ASP A 20 17.47 27.27 13.39
C ASP A 20 17.21 27.00 14.89
N VAL A 21 16.34 27.80 15.50
CA VAL A 21 16.06 27.77 16.94
C VAL A 21 15.49 26.44 17.45
N PHE A 22 14.96 25.59 16.57
CA PHE A 22 14.47 24.25 16.91
C PHE A 22 15.60 23.20 16.89
N LYS A 23 16.56 23.31 15.96
CA LYS A 23 17.68 22.35 15.77
C LYS A 23 18.84 22.55 16.74
N ARG A 24 19.05 23.79 17.21
CA ARG A 24 20.18 24.11 18.09
C ARG A 24 20.21 23.25 19.35
N GLN A 25 21.38 22.69 19.68
CA GLN A 25 21.62 21.90 20.90
C GLN A 25 21.08 22.61 22.16
N GLY A 26 20.29 21.88 22.98
CA GLY A 26 19.59 22.42 24.15
C GLY A 26 18.20 23.03 23.87
N SER A 27 17.68 22.88 22.65
CA SER A 27 16.35 23.37 22.23
C SER A 27 15.33 22.23 22.13
N ILE A 28 14.26 22.38 21.33
CA ILE A 28 13.08 21.48 21.38
C ILE A 28 13.41 20.02 21.05
N PHE A 29 14.26 19.77 20.06
CA PHE A 29 14.64 18.42 19.62
C PHE A 29 15.67 17.74 20.55
N SER A 30 16.17 18.45 21.58
CA SER A 30 16.92 17.82 22.67
C SER A 30 16.01 17.03 23.64
N ASN A 31 14.69 17.15 23.53
CA ASN A 31 13.75 16.30 24.24
C ASN A 31 13.49 15.02 23.42
N PRO A 32 13.88 13.82 23.91
CA PRO A 32 13.81 12.58 23.15
C PRO A 32 12.38 12.19 22.75
N ASN A 33 11.37 12.50 23.58
CA ASN A 33 9.98 12.16 23.25
C ASN A 33 9.46 13.05 22.11
N ILE A 34 9.83 14.34 22.10
CA ILE A 34 9.42 15.25 21.02
C ILE A 34 10.12 14.86 19.72
N LEU A 35 11.39 14.44 19.79
CA LEU A 35 12.15 13.99 18.63
C LEU A 35 11.51 12.75 17.99
N ILE A 36 11.17 11.73 18.78
CA ILE A 36 10.51 10.51 18.28
C ILE A 36 9.17 10.84 17.62
N GLU A 37 8.32 11.66 18.25
CA GLU A 37 7.04 12.07 17.66
C GLU A 37 7.22 12.87 16.36
N TYR A 38 8.21 13.76 16.32
CA TYR A 38 8.54 14.50 15.10
C TYR A 38 8.99 13.57 13.97
N GLN A 39 9.91 12.63 14.24
CA GLN A 39 10.39 11.66 13.27
C GLN A 39 9.29 10.70 12.80
N ASN A 40 8.40 10.26 13.70
CA ASN A 40 7.22 9.47 13.37
C ASN A 40 6.30 10.23 12.40
N ARG A 41 6.04 11.53 12.67
CA ARG A 41 5.18 12.34 11.82
C ARG A 41 5.80 12.64 10.46
N LEU A 42 7.11 12.88 10.41
CA LEU A 42 7.82 13.08 9.15
C LEU A 42 7.80 11.83 8.27
N ARG A 43 8.01 10.64 8.85
CA ARG A 43 7.87 9.37 8.10
C ARG A 43 6.47 9.14 7.59
N GLU A 44 5.46 9.41 8.41
CA GLU A 44 4.07 9.34 7.94
C GLU A 44 3.80 10.27 6.76
N PHE A 45 4.24 11.53 6.86
CA PHE A 45 4.11 12.48 5.75
C PHE A 45 4.88 12.02 4.50
N HIS A 46 6.06 11.45 4.70
CA HIS A 46 6.88 10.87 3.65
C HIS A 46 6.13 9.75 2.91
N ASP A 47 5.69 8.74 3.64
CA ASP A 47 5.11 7.52 3.08
C ASP A 47 3.77 7.77 2.38
N LEU A 48 3.00 8.78 2.83
CA LEU A 48 1.60 8.97 2.43
C LEU A 48 1.34 10.17 1.50
N LEU A 49 2.23 11.17 1.47
CA LEU A 49 2.01 12.39 0.68
C LEU A 49 3.23 12.80 -0.11
N TYR A 50 4.42 12.67 0.47
CA TYR A 50 5.66 13.10 -0.16
C TYR A 50 6.23 12.03 -1.10
N ASN A 51 5.52 11.77 -2.20
CA ASN A 51 5.94 10.86 -3.26
C ASN A 51 5.44 11.38 -4.62
N ALA A 52 5.99 10.85 -5.73
CA ALA A 52 5.67 11.33 -7.08
C ALA A 52 4.19 11.16 -7.47
N ASP A 53 3.43 10.26 -6.84
CA ASP A 53 2.00 10.13 -7.12
C ASP A 53 1.20 11.24 -6.42
N GLN A 54 1.37 11.36 -5.10
CA GLN A 54 0.54 12.21 -4.27
C GLN A 54 0.96 13.69 -4.32
N LEU A 55 2.27 13.98 -4.26
CA LEU A 55 2.76 15.36 -4.26
C LEU A 55 2.63 16.00 -5.64
N TYR A 56 2.77 15.23 -6.72
CA TYR A 56 2.52 15.77 -8.07
C TYR A 56 1.06 16.16 -8.23
N GLN A 57 0.15 15.36 -7.69
CA GLN A 57 -1.26 15.71 -7.69
C GLN A 57 -1.52 17.00 -6.88
N VAL A 58 -0.95 17.13 -5.68
CA VAL A 58 -1.06 18.39 -4.91
C VAL A 58 -0.58 19.59 -5.73
N LEU A 59 0.57 19.46 -6.40
CA LEU A 59 1.11 20.52 -7.24
C LEU A 59 0.21 20.84 -8.44
N ASP A 60 -0.39 19.82 -9.05
CA ASP A 60 -1.31 19.98 -10.16
C ASP A 60 -2.62 20.64 -9.74
N ASP A 61 -3.18 20.23 -8.60
CA ASP A 61 -4.41 20.79 -8.05
C ASP A 61 -4.20 22.26 -7.63
N LEU A 62 -3.05 22.58 -7.02
CA LEU A 62 -2.67 23.97 -6.71
C LEU A 62 -2.44 24.80 -7.98
N ALA A 63 -1.81 24.23 -9.01
CA ALA A 63 -1.59 24.91 -10.29
C ALA A 63 -2.92 25.19 -11.00
N ASP A 64 -3.88 24.26 -10.94
CA ASP A 64 -5.19 24.44 -11.57
C ASP A 64 -5.97 25.62 -10.97
N ILE A 65 -5.85 25.87 -9.67
CA ILE A 65 -6.49 27.02 -9.01
C ILE A 65 -6.06 28.36 -9.65
N ILE A 66 -4.79 28.47 -10.08
CA ILE A 66 -4.20 29.75 -10.53
C ILE A 66 -3.95 29.85 -12.03
N ASP A 67 -3.87 28.73 -12.75
CA ASP A 67 -3.64 28.67 -14.21
C ASP A 67 -4.71 27.87 -14.99
N HIS A 68 -5.92 27.73 -14.44
CA HIS A 68 -6.99 26.90 -15.02
C HIS A 68 -7.14 27.06 -16.56
N PRO A 69 -7.08 25.97 -17.34
CA PRO A 69 -6.95 26.00 -18.80
C PRO A 69 -8.27 26.33 -19.54
N THR A 70 -8.89 27.46 -19.24
CA THR A 70 -10.14 27.94 -19.87
C THR A 70 -9.95 28.69 -21.19
N GLY A 71 -8.71 28.96 -21.61
CA GLY A 71 -8.41 29.78 -22.79
C GLY A 71 -8.64 31.29 -22.59
N GLY A 72 -8.87 31.73 -21.36
CA GLY A 72 -8.91 33.14 -20.94
C GLY A 72 -7.74 33.51 -20.02
N PRO A 73 -7.62 34.80 -19.64
CA PRO A 73 -6.53 35.27 -18.78
C PRO A 73 -6.52 34.59 -17.42
N THR A 74 -5.37 34.08 -16.99
CA THR A 74 -5.20 33.41 -15.68
C THR A 74 -4.58 34.31 -14.62
N PHE A 75 -4.59 33.89 -13.34
CA PHE A 75 -3.88 34.63 -12.29
C PHE A 75 -2.38 34.68 -12.56
N VAL A 76 -1.83 33.61 -13.14
CA VAL A 76 -0.44 33.54 -13.57
C VAL A 76 -0.13 34.58 -14.64
N GLU A 77 -1.00 34.74 -15.64
CA GLU A 77 -0.80 35.76 -16.67
C GLU A 77 -0.92 37.19 -16.13
N ALA A 78 -1.84 37.41 -15.18
CA ALA A 78 -2.00 38.68 -14.50
C ALA A 78 -0.78 39.03 -13.63
N ASP A 79 -0.28 38.09 -12.83
CA ASP A 79 0.93 38.26 -12.01
C ASP A 79 2.17 38.48 -12.88
N ARG A 80 2.32 37.69 -13.95
CA ARG A 80 3.38 37.89 -14.96
C ARG A 80 3.33 39.30 -15.54
N ALA A 81 2.16 39.74 -16.00
CA ALA A 81 2.01 41.08 -16.57
C ALA A 81 2.33 42.18 -15.53
N MET A 82 1.89 42.01 -14.29
CA MET A 82 2.21 42.95 -13.22
C MET A 82 3.72 43.11 -13.04
N TRP A 83 4.48 42.01 -13.00
CA TRP A 83 5.93 42.06 -12.79
C TRP A 83 6.70 42.48 -14.04
N ASP A 84 6.39 41.91 -15.21
CA ASP A 84 7.06 42.22 -16.47
C ASP A 84 6.96 43.71 -16.84
N TYR A 85 5.84 44.34 -16.50
CA TYR A 85 5.59 45.75 -16.77
C TYR A 85 5.72 46.63 -15.51
N ASN A 86 6.17 46.09 -14.38
CA ASN A 86 6.39 46.88 -13.18
C ASN A 86 7.51 47.91 -13.44
N PRO A 87 7.31 49.22 -13.15
CA PRO A 87 8.35 50.22 -13.30
C PRO A 87 9.68 49.86 -12.61
N ILE A 88 9.63 49.10 -11.50
CA ILE A 88 10.83 48.66 -10.79
C ILE A 88 11.75 47.80 -11.67
N MET A 89 11.21 47.07 -12.66
CA MET A 89 11.97 46.23 -13.61
C MET A 89 12.87 47.03 -14.57
N THR A 90 12.79 48.36 -14.58
CA THR A 90 13.70 49.22 -15.35
C THR A 90 14.62 50.05 -14.47
N SER A 91 14.45 49.99 -13.16
CA SER A 91 15.21 50.77 -12.18
C SER A 91 16.63 50.22 -11.94
N SER A 92 17.44 50.97 -11.19
CA SER A 92 18.75 50.52 -10.72
C SER A 92 18.70 49.55 -9.53
N TYR A 93 17.52 49.32 -8.93
CA TYR A 93 17.36 48.48 -7.74
C TYR A 93 17.29 46.99 -8.05
N ILE A 94 17.12 46.60 -9.32
CA ILE A 94 17.06 45.20 -9.72
C ILE A 94 18.45 44.68 -10.04
N ASN A 95 18.69 43.42 -9.67
CA ASN A 95 19.82 42.69 -10.21
C ASN A 95 19.42 42.14 -11.59
N ARG A 96 19.96 42.75 -12.65
CA ARG A 96 19.71 42.35 -14.05
C ARG A 96 20.26 40.98 -14.43
N SER A 97 20.94 40.24 -13.56
CA SER A 97 21.22 38.81 -13.74
C SER A 97 20.15 37.90 -13.14
N LYS A 98 19.29 38.42 -12.25
CA LYS A 98 18.27 37.66 -11.52
C LYS A 98 16.83 38.06 -11.85
N ALA A 99 16.60 39.28 -12.32
CA ALA A 99 15.27 39.81 -12.63
C ALA A 99 15.25 40.50 -14.01
N GLY A 100 14.11 40.42 -14.70
CA GLY A 100 13.88 41.02 -16.02
C GLY A 100 12.64 40.44 -16.70
N GLN A 101 12.12 41.15 -17.71
CA GLN A 101 10.91 40.76 -18.44
C GLN A 101 11.02 39.33 -19.01
N GLY A 102 10.05 38.48 -18.70
CA GLY A 102 9.98 37.09 -19.15
C GLY A 102 11.08 36.16 -18.59
N ARG A 103 11.93 36.64 -17.67
CA ARG A 103 13.06 35.85 -17.15
C ARG A 103 12.63 34.75 -16.18
N PHE A 104 11.53 34.93 -15.46
CA PHE A 104 11.08 33.97 -14.44
C PHE A 104 10.95 32.55 -15.00
N TYR A 105 10.38 32.40 -16.20
CA TYR A 105 10.17 31.11 -16.85
C TYR A 105 11.39 30.61 -17.64
N GLN A 106 12.49 31.37 -17.74
CA GLN A 106 13.64 30.98 -18.56
C GLN A 106 14.33 29.69 -18.07
N ARG A 107 14.14 29.30 -16.81
CA ARG A 107 14.66 28.04 -16.28
C ARG A 107 13.86 26.83 -16.78
N ALA A 108 12.54 26.96 -16.94
CA ALA A 108 11.68 25.89 -17.44
C ALA A 108 12.03 25.51 -18.88
N ALA A 109 11.88 24.23 -19.23
CA ALA A 109 12.11 23.75 -20.59
C ALA A 109 11.15 24.42 -21.59
N THR A 110 9.86 24.49 -21.24
CA THR A 110 8.78 25.08 -22.05
C THR A 110 8.72 26.60 -22.01
N LYS A 111 9.51 27.24 -21.14
CA LYS A 111 9.51 28.70 -20.94
C LYS A 111 8.14 29.29 -20.53
N ASP A 112 7.32 28.50 -19.86
CA ASP A 112 6.01 28.90 -19.32
C ASP A 112 5.80 28.41 -17.87
N PHE A 113 4.63 28.69 -17.31
CA PHE A 113 4.28 28.29 -15.95
C PHE A 113 4.18 26.78 -15.77
N ARG A 114 3.67 26.05 -16.77
CA ARG A 114 3.55 24.58 -16.72
C ARG A 114 4.92 23.91 -16.59
N GLY A 115 5.93 24.41 -17.30
CA GLY A 115 7.30 23.92 -17.12
C GLY A 115 7.93 24.31 -15.78
N MET A 116 7.46 25.37 -15.12
CA MET A 116 7.90 25.69 -13.75
C MET A 116 7.26 24.74 -12.73
N VAL A 117 5.99 24.35 -12.92
CA VAL A 117 5.36 23.28 -12.12
C VAL A 117 6.14 21.97 -12.27
N GLN A 118 6.59 21.64 -13.48
CA GLN A 118 7.45 20.47 -13.69
C GLN A 118 8.78 20.58 -12.94
N ILE A 119 9.43 21.75 -12.89
CA ILE A 119 10.63 21.93 -12.05
C ILE A 119 10.33 21.67 -10.56
N MET A 120 9.16 22.08 -10.07
CA MET A 120 8.76 21.79 -8.68
C MET A 120 8.50 20.30 -8.45
N LYS A 121 7.89 19.62 -9.41
CA LYS A 121 7.71 18.16 -9.39
C LYS A 121 9.07 17.44 -9.34
N ASN A 122 9.97 17.77 -10.24
CA ASN A 122 11.31 17.19 -10.26
C ASN A 122 12.09 17.49 -8.96
N TYR A 123 11.89 18.67 -8.36
CA TYR A 123 12.45 18.97 -7.05
C TYR A 123 11.83 18.14 -5.92
N ALA A 124 10.52 17.91 -5.98
CA ALA A 124 9.81 17.11 -4.98
C ALA A 124 10.35 15.67 -4.91
N VAL A 125 10.80 15.09 -6.03
CA VAL A 125 11.30 13.70 -6.11
C VAL A 125 12.82 13.59 -6.28
N SER A 126 13.57 14.69 -6.22
CA SER A 126 15.02 14.64 -6.43
C SER A 126 15.72 13.93 -5.26
N SER A 127 16.66 13.03 -5.57
CA SER A 127 17.47 12.23 -4.62
C SER A 127 18.40 13.04 -3.71
N ASN A 128 18.49 14.36 -3.86
CA ASN A 128 19.30 15.25 -3.02
C ASN A 128 18.56 15.70 -1.74
N ARG A 129 17.74 14.81 -1.17
CA ARG A 129 16.75 15.24 -0.18
C ARG A 129 17.28 15.13 1.24
N GLU A 130 17.87 16.22 1.68
CA GLU A 130 18.19 16.51 3.08
C GLU A 130 17.01 16.34 4.07
N PHE A 131 15.77 16.22 3.57
CA PHE A 131 14.61 15.94 4.41
C PHE A 131 14.64 14.53 5.00
N ASP A 132 15.16 13.56 4.26
CA ASP A 132 15.07 12.14 4.64
C ASP A 132 15.94 11.87 5.87
N THR A 133 17.09 12.57 5.97
CA THR A 133 17.97 12.54 7.15
C THR A 133 17.30 13.04 8.44
N TYR A 134 16.19 13.79 8.37
CA TYR A 134 15.49 14.23 9.59
C TYR A 134 14.71 13.12 10.27
N PHE A 135 14.35 12.07 9.54
CA PHE A 135 13.55 10.98 10.06
C PHE A 135 14.22 9.60 9.96
N GLU A 136 15.37 9.51 9.30
CA GLU A 136 16.27 8.36 9.35
C GLU A 136 16.56 7.98 10.81
N ASP A 137 16.15 6.77 11.17
CA ASP A 137 16.45 6.15 12.45
C ASP A 137 16.60 4.65 12.20
N SER A 138 17.84 4.14 12.30
CA SER A 138 18.14 2.73 12.10
C SER A 138 17.55 1.81 13.17
N SER A 139 16.98 2.39 14.23
CA SER A 139 16.36 1.69 15.36
C SER A 139 14.85 1.61 15.24
N ILE A 140 14.27 1.80 14.06
CA ILE A 140 12.82 1.67 13.88
C ILE A 140 12.46 0.19 13.65
N PRO A 141 11.23 -0.24 13.97
CA PRO A 141 10.78 -1.55 13.56
C PRO A 141 10.83 -1.70 12.03
N HIS A 142 11.08 -2.92 11.57
CA HIS A 142 11.03 -3.24 10.14
C HIS A 142 9.66 -2.91 9.56
N THR A 143 9.65 -2.36 8.35
CA THR A 143 8.42 -2.03 7.63
C THR A 143 7.62 -3.31 7.35
N PRO A 144 6.35 -3.41 7.76
CA PRO A 144 5.54 -4.59 7.51
C PRO A 144 5.16 -4.70 6.03
N ILE A 145 4.92 -5.92 5.57
CA ILE A 145 4.35 -6.22 4.25
C ILE A 145 2.86 -6.51 4.43
N VAL A 146 2.01 -5.88 3.61
CA VAL A 146 0.56 -6.12 3.60
C VAL A 146 0.18 -6.99 2.39
N THR A 147 -0.65 -8.00 2.61
CA THR A 147 -1.19 -8.88 1.55
C THR A 147 -2.71 -8.93 1.65
N ALA A 148 -3.42 -8.82 0.53
CA ALA A 148 -4.87 -9.02 0.50
C ALA A 148 -5.20 -10.51 0.65
N THR A 149 -6.14 -10.82 1.55
CA THR A 149 -6.67 -12.19 1.75
C THR A 149 -8.12 -12.33 1.27
N CYS A 150 -8.74 -11.22 0.87
CA CYS A 150 -10.07 -11.18 0.26
C CYS A 150 -10.10 -11.80 -1.14
N PRO A 151 -11.30 -12.05 -1.71
CA PRO A 151 -11.43 -12.37 -3.13
C PRO A 151 -10.79 -11.32 -4.04
N SER A 152 -10.26 -11.76 -5.18
CA SER A 152 -9.54 -10.91 -6.15
C SER A 152 -10.39 -9.80 -6.79
N THR A 153 -11.71 -9.86 -6.63
CA THR A 153 -12.65 -8.83 -7.05
C THR A 153 -12.81 -7.70 -6.03
N TYR A 154 -12.15 -7.77 -4.87
CA TYR A 154 -12.19 -6.77 -3.79
C TYR A 154 -13.61 -6.30 -3.43
N PRO A 155 -14.55 -7.23 -3.16
CA PRO A 155 -15.91 -6.87 -2.81
C PRO A 155 -15.93 -6.05 -1.51
N ILE A 156 -16.65 -4.93 -1.49
CA ILE A 156 -16.60 -3.95 -0.39
C ILE A 156 -16.89 -4.52 1.01
N ASN A 157 -17.58 -5.65 1.10
CA ASN A 157 -17.98 -6.30 2.33
C ASN A 157 -17.16 -7.55 2.70
N SER A 158 -16.06 -7.81 2.00
CA SER A 158 -15.13 -8.89 2.33
C SER A 158 -13.68 -8.44 2.21
N LEU A 159 -13.40 -7.15 2.44
CA LEU A 159 -12.07 -6.57 2.36
C LEU A 159 -11.21 -6.98 3.57
N THR A 160 -10.51 -8.11 3.45
CA THR A 160 -9.58 -8.64 4.46
C THR A 160 -8.13 -8.58 4.00
N PHE A 161 -7.24 -8.27 4.94
CA PHE A 161 -5.79 -8.15 4.70
C PHE A 161 -5.00 -8.78 5.84
N GLU A 162 -3.76 -9.18 5.54
CA GLU A 162 -2.81 -9.66 6.53
C GLU A 162 -1.47 -8.91 6.46
N ALA A 163 -0.86 -8.65 7.62
CA ALA A 163 0.47 -8.09 7.76
C ALA A 163 1.52 -9.16 8.07
N SER A 164 2.75 -8.96 7.59
CA SER A 164 3.90 -9.79 7.97
C SER A 164 4.16 -9.76 9.49
N PRO A 165 4.83 -10.77 10.07
CA PRO A 165 5.24 -10.74 11.48
C PRO A 165 6.05 -9.50 11.85
N PHE A 166 5.91 -9.04 13.09
CA PHE A 166 6.72 -7.95 13.63
C PHE A 166 8.21 -8.30 13.63
N GLY A 167 9.04 -7.38 13.13
CA GLY A 167 10.49 -7.45 13.18
C GLY A 167 11.07 -6.12 13.63
N ASP A 168 12.14 -6.16 14.42
CA ASP A 168 12.81 -4.97 14.94
C ASP A 168 14.30 -5.28 15.12
N SER A 169 15.16 -4.30 14.81
CA SER A 169 16.61 -4.44 14.95
C SER A 169 17.03 -4.52 16.43
N GLN A 170 16.19 -4.03 17.34
CA GLN A 170 16.36 -4.18 18.79
C GLN A 170 15.91 -5.55 19.32
N GLY A 171 15.29 -6.38 18.48
CA GLY A 171 14.82 -7.73 18.80
C GLY A 171 13.28 -7.85 18.85
N SER A 172 12.76 -9.03 18.50
CA SER A 172 11.32 -9.27 18.29
C SER A 172 10.42 -9.10 19.52
N GLY A 173 10.99 -8.91 20.72
CA GLY A 173 10.24 -8.71 21.98
C GLY A 173 9.87 -7.26 22.27
N THR A 174 10.12 -6.34 21.35
CA THR A 174 9.87 -4.90 21.52
C THR A 174 8.51 -4.44 21.00
N PHE A 175 7.69 -5.32 20.41
CA PHE A 175 6.37 -4.96 19.91
C PHE A 175 5.54 -4.24 20.98
N ALA A 176 5.03 -3.06 20.64
CA ALA A 176 4.13 -2.30 21.50
C ALA A 176 2.75 -2.14 20.89
N ALA A 177 2.67 -1.91 19.57
CA ALA A 177 1.40 -1.80 18.89
C ALA A 177 1.49 -1.93 17.37
N MET A 178 0.34 -2.03 16.72
CA MET A 178 0.17 -1.85 15.28
C MET A 178 -1.05 -0.99 14.94
N LYS A 179 -1.07 -0.43 13.73
CA LYS A 179 -2.21 0.30 13.16
C LYS A 179 -2.41 -0.03 11.70
N TRP A 180 -3.67 -0.09 11.30
CA TRP A 180 -4.12 -0.20 9.92
C TRP A 180 -4.77 1.11 9.48
N ARG A 181 -4.66 1.42 8.18
CA ARG A 181 -5.38 2.52 7.55
C ARG A 181 -5.86 2.14 6.16
N ILE A 182 -6.92 2.81 5.72
CA ILE A 182 -7.35 2.84 4.33
C ILE A 182 -7.67 4.27 3.91
N ALA A 183 -7.25 4.65 2.71
CA ALA A 183 -7.53 5.96 2.13
C ALA A 183 -8.07 5.80 0.70
N GLU A 184 -9.03 6.66 0.34
CA GLU A 184 -9.47 6.82 -1.05
C GLU A 184 -8.38 7.59 -1.79
N VAL A 185 -7.98 7.10 -2.95
CA VAL A 185 -7.07 7.83 -3.84
C VAL A 185 -7.78 8.16 -5.13
N THR A 186 -7.26 9.17 -5.80
CA THR A 186 -7.82 9.68 -7.04
C THR A 186 -7.79 8.61 -8.12
N GLU A 187 -8.80 8.59 -8.99
CA GLU A 187 -8.82 7.68 -10.14
C GLU A 187 -7.55 7.86 -10.99
N GLY A 188 -6.88 6.75 -11.31
CA GLY A 188 -5.62 6.75 -12.04
C GLY A 188 -4.39 7.09 -11.20
N SER A 189 -4.50 7.25 -9.88
CA SER A 189 -3.35 7.23 -8.96
C SER A 189 -2.56 5.94 -9.14
N GLN A 190 -1.24 6.07 -9.20
CA GLN A 190 -0.32 4.95 -9.38
C GLN A 190 0.38 4.68 -8.05
N VAL A 191 0.55 3.40 -7.71
CA VAL A 191 1.44 3.05 -6.60
C VAL A 191 2.85 3.44 -7.01
N VAL A 192 3.27 4.60 -6.51
CA VAL A 192 4.65 5.03 -6.51
C VAL A 192 5.17 4.59 -5.16
N THR A 193 6.00 3.55 -5.16
CA THR A 193 6.89 3.31 -4.02
C THR A 193 7.70 4.59 -3.83
N PRO A 194 7.89 5.10 -2.59
CA PRO A 194 8.81 6.22 -2.37
C PRO A 194 10.07 5.96 -3.16
N ASP A 195 10.57 6.96 -3.86
CA ASP A 195 11.74 6.92 -4.74
C ASP A 195 12.98 6.37 -4.01
N GLU A 196 13.01 5.07 -3.74
CA GLU A 196 14.24 4.32 -3.82
C GLU A 196 14.50 4.24 -5.32
N ASP A 197 15.36 5.13 -5.80
CA ASP A 197 16.49 4.73 -6.65
C ASP A 197 16.48 3.20 -6.83
N ILE A 198 16.23 2.69 -8.04
CA ILE A 198 16.11 1.23 -8.23
C ILE A 198 17.41 0.61 -7.72
N ILE A 199 17.39 -0.01 -6.53
CA ILE A 199 18.62 -0.48 -5.90
C ILE A 199 19.07 -1.72 -6.65
N LEU A 200 20.05 -1.54 -7.53
CA LEU A 200 20.63 -2.62 -8.30
C LEU A 200 21.69 -3.36 -7.48
N ILE A 201 22.46 -2.60 -6.68
CA ILE A 201 23.47 -3.13 -5.77
C ILE A 201 23.46 -2.30 -4.48
N PRO A 202 23.07 -2.86 -3.33
CA PRO A 202 23.13 -2.16 -2.05
C PRO A 202 24.58 -2.08 -1.53
N ASP A 203 24.83 -1.12 -0.62
CA ASP A 203 26.08 -1.01 0.11
C ASP A 203 26.30 -2.22 1.04
N GLY A 204 27.56 -2.50 1.38
CA GLY A 204 27.90 -3.65 2.22
C GLY A 204 27.59 -5.02 1.59
N SER A 205 27.17 -5.06 0.33
CA SER A 205 26.87 -6.31 -0.38
C SER A 205 28.12 -7.18 -0.53
N GLU A 206 27.95 -8.50 -0.65
CA GLU A 206 29.06 -9.43 -0.93
C GLU A 206 29.51 -9.34 -2.39
N TRP A 207 30.82 -9.16 -2.60
CA TRP A 207 31.47 -9.12 -3.91
C TRP A 207 32.47 -10.27 -4.05
N LYS A 208 32.73 -10.66 -5.30
CA LYS A 208 33.91 -11.45 -5.61
C LYS A 208 35.11 -10.53 -5.74
N TYR A 209 36.26 -10.94 -5.19
CA TYR A 209 37.49 -10.17 -5.29
C TYR A 209 38.70 -11.03 -5.67
N PHE A 210 39.65 -10.40 -6.34
CA PHE A 210 40.94 -10.98 -6.73
C PHE A 210 42.06 -9.98 -6.42
N LYS A 211 43.08 -10.44 -5.70
CA LYS A 211 44.20 -9.58 -5.30
C LYS A 211 45.07 -9.27 -6.51
N GLY A 212 45.51 -8.02 -6.66
CA GLY A 212 46.37 -7.56 -7.76
C GLY A 212 47.83 -8.02 -7.61
N THR A 213 48.08 -9.31 -7.41
CA THR A 213 49.44 -9.89 -7.47
C THR A 213 49.84 -10.28 -8.90
N GLN A 214 48.84 -10.35 -9.78
CA GLN A 214 48.92 -10.58 -11.22
C GLN A 214 47.66 -10.00 -11.88
N GLU A 215 47.61 -10.01 -13.22
CA GLU A 215 46.40 -9.71 -13.97
C GLU A 215 45.26 -10.70 -13.65
N ALA A 216 44.04 -10.17 -13.63
CA ALA A 216 42.82 -10.91 -13.30
C ALA A 216 42.40 -11.94 -14.36
N SER A 217 42.86 -11.78 -15.60
CA SER A 217 42.66 -12.72 -16.71
C SER A 217 43.88 -12.80 -17.64
N SER A 218 44.01 -13.91 -18.37
CA SER A 218 45.12 -14.19 -19.28
C SER A 218 44.71 -15.22 -20.34
N PRO A 219 45.19 -15.11 -21.60
CA PRO A 219 46.16 -14.13 -22.12
C PRO A 219 45.56 -12.74 -22.37
N ASP A 220 44.23 -12.64 -22.42
CA ASP A 220 43.52 -11.37 -22.54
C ASP A 220 43.30 -10.78 -21.13
N THR A 221 43.88 -9.61 -20.86
CA THR A 221 43.81 -8.94 -19.54
C THR A 221 42.48 -8.21 -19.31
N THR A 222 41.57 -8.24 -20.29
CA THR A 222 40.25 -7.61 -20.23
C THR A 222 39.10 -8.59 -20.09
N GLU A 223 39.34 -9.89 -20.33
CA GLU A 223 38.32 -10.95 -20.30
C GLU A 223 37.59 -11.04 -18.95
N TRP A 224 38.25 -10.72 -17.84
CA TRP A 224 37.62 -10.64 -16.51
C TRP A 224 36.54 -9.54 -16.39
N ARG A 225 36.28 -8.72 -17.41
CA ARG A 225 35.19 -7.74 -17.38
C ARG A 225 33.89 -8.33 -17.93
N GLU A 226 33.99 -9.43 -18.68
CA GLU A 226 32.89 -10.04 -19.42
C GLU A 226 32.01 -10.94 -18.55
N SER A 227 30.70 -10.94 -18.81
CA SER A 227 29.71 -11.72 -18.03
C SER A 227 29.95 -13.24 -18.05
N GLY A 228 30.62 -13.73 -19.10
CA GLY A 228 30.94 -15.15 -19.29
C GLY A 228 32.23 -15.64 -18.64
N PHE A 229 33.02 -14.76 -18.02
CA PHE A 229 34.29 -15.16 -17.39
C PHE A 229 34.07 -16.06 -16.16
N ASP A 230 34.91 -17.08 -16.01
CA ASP A 230 34.88 -17.99 -14.88
C ASP A 230 35.64 -17.42 -13.68
N ASP A 231 34.89 -16.79 -12.77
CA ASP A 231 35.39 -16.24 -11.50
C ASP A 231 35.24 -17.23 -10.33
N SER A 232 35.10 -18.54 -10.58
CA SER A 232 34.91 -19.55 -9.52
C SER A 232 36.07 -19.64 -8.52
N PHE A 233 37.26 -19.22 -8.91
CA PHE A 233 38.46 -19.19 -8.06
C PHE A 233 38.65 -17.86 -7.30
N TRP A 234 37.79 -16.86 -7.52
CA TRP A 234 37.86 -15.60 -6.80
C TRP A 234 37.31 -15.77 -5.39
N GLU A 235 37.90 -15.06 -4.43
CA GLU A 235 37.41 -15.03 -3.05
C GLU A 235 36.15 -14.15 -2.97
N THR A 236 35.37 -14.29 -1.89
CA THR A 236 34.14 -13.53 -1.66
C THR A 236 34.19 -12.81 -0.33
N GLY A 237 33.68 -11.59 -0.28
CA GLY A 237 33.52 -10.84 0.97
C GLY A 237 32.72 -9.56 0.80
N PRO A 238 32.18 -8.99 1.90
CA PRO A 238 31.41 -7.76 1.85
C PRO A 238 32.31 -6.54 1.64
N THR A 239 31.77 -5.54 0.95
CA THR A 239 32.32 -4.17 0.91
C THR A 239 32.11 -3.47 2.28
N PRO A 240 32.92 -2.47 2.68
CA PRO A 240 34.13 -2.00 2.02
C PRO A 240 35.25 -3.06 1.97
N ILE A 241 35.88 -3.23 0.80
CA ILE A 241 37.03 -4.14 0.61
C ILE A 241 38.30 -3.29 0.54
N GLY A 242 39.32 -3.62 1.33
CA GLY A 242 40.56 -2.85 1.31
C GLY A 242 41.53 -3.17 2.43
N TRP A 243 42.43 -2.24 2.69
CA TRP A 243 43.48 -2.31 3.70
C TRP A 243 43.69 -0.95 4.38
N GLY A 244 44.27 -0.96 5.59
CA GLY A 244 44.71 0.24 6.31
C GLY A 244 43.69 0.82 7.29
N GLU A 245 42.41 0.53 7.08
CA GLU A 245 41.30 0.93 7.93
C GLU A 245 40.94 -0.10 9.02
N PRO A 246 40.28 0.29 10.13
CA PRO A 246 39.89 -0.63 11.17
C PRO A 246 38.80 -1.60 10.68
N THR A 247 38.75 -2.80 11.25
CA THR A 247 37.75 -3.84 10.92
C THR A 247 36.31 -3.47 11.30
N SER A 248 36.11 -2.38 12.04
CA SER A 248 34.78 -1.79 12.26
C SER A 248 34.27 -1.02 11.04
N PHE A 249 35.15 -0.71 10.08
CA PHE A 249 34.83 -0.06 8.82
C PHE A 249 34.93 -1.03 7.64
N LEU A 250 36.02 -1.80 7.53
CA LEU A 250 36.19 -2.75 6.43
C LEU A 250 35.32 -4.00 6.61
N GLY A 251 34.52 -4.32 5.60
CA GLY A 251 33.82 -5.60 5.46
C GLY A 251 34.78 -6.73 5.10
N THR A 252 35.79 -6.45 4.26
CA THR A 252 36.84 -7.40 3.87
C THR A 252 38.22 -6.76 3.97
N THR A 253 39.12 -7.38 4.74
CA THR A 253 40.49 -6.87 4.95
C THR A 253 41.51 -7.62 4.09
N LEU A 254 42.19 -6.90 3.20
CA LEU A 254 43.33 -7.36 2.41
C LEU A 254 44.64 -7.16 3.18
N ALA A 255 44.84 -7.94 4.24
CA ALA A 255 45.93 -7.74 5.20
C ALA A 255 47.35 -7.80 4.59
N ASP A 256 47.51 -8.47 3.46
CA ASP A 256 48.76 -8.62 2.71
C ASP A 256 49.02 -7.53 1.68
N MET A 257 48.09 -6.59 1.47
CA MET A 257 48.20 -5.57 0.41
C MET A 257 49.44 -4.70 0.56
N ARG A 258 49.70 -4.20 1.77
CA ARG A 258 50.86 -3.33 2.05
C ARG A 258 52.16 -4.00 1.64
N TYR A 259 52.96 -3.32 0.83
CA TYR A 259 54.23 -3.79 0.28
C TYR A 259 54.16 -4.95 -0.74
N THR A 260 52.99 -5.53 -0.99
CA THR A 260 52.86 -6.70 -1.88
C THR A 260 52.21 -6.34 -3.21
N HIS A 261 51.05 -5.72 -3.20
CA HIS A 261 50.31 -5.33 -4.41
C HIS A 261 49.73 -3.92 -4.28
N THR A 262 49.46 -3.28 -5.42
CA THR A 262 48.90 -1.91 -5.48
C THR A 262 47.46 -1.88 -5.89
N SER A 263 46.92 -2.98 -6.41
CA SER A 263 45.54 -3.04 -6.87
C SER A 263 44.82 -4.27 -6.34
N PHE A 264 43.51 -4.27 -6.51
CA PHE A 264 42.67 -5.45 -6.44
C PHE A 264 41.48 -5.27 -7.39
N PHE A 265 40.90 -6.39 -7.78
CA PHE A 265 39.78 -6.44 -8.71
C PHE A 265 38.56 -6.94 -7.96
N ILE A 266 37.39 -6.38 -8.24
CA ILE A 266 36.11 -6.81 -7.68
C ILE A 266 35.05 -6.97 -8.76
N ARG A 267 34.11 -7.89 -8.55
CA ARG A 267 33.02 -8.19 -9.49
C ARG A 267 31.72 -8.51 -8.77
N LYS A 268 30.61 -8.07 -9.36
CA LYS A 268 29.26 -8.33 -8.84
C LYS A 268 28.25 -8.48 -9.97
N LYS A 269 27.43 -9.52 -9.89
CA LYS A 269 26.24 -9.70 -10.74
C LYS A 269 25.05 -8.97 -10.14
N PHE A 270 24.24 -8.37 -10.99
CA PHE A 270 22.97 -7.73 -10.63
C PHE A 270 21.93 -7.96 -11.73
N THR A 271 20.65 -7.74 -11.43
CA THR A 271 19.54 -7.98 -12.35
C THR A 271 18.77 -6.69 -12.60
N ILE A 272 18.34 -6.46 -13.84
CA ILE A 272 17.41 -5.38 -14.21
C ILE A 272 16.12 -6.02 -14.73
N ASP A 273 15.00 -5.76 -14.07
CA ASP A 273 13.71 -6.36 -14.44
C ASP A 273 13.04 -5.62 -15.62
N ASN A 274 13.21 -4.30 -15.71
CA ASN A 274 12.68 -3.46 -16.78
C ASN A 274 13.69 -2.36 -17.12
N LEU A 275 14.35 -2.47 -18.27
CA LEU A 275 15.38 -1.51 -18.66
C LEU A 275 14.79 -0.16 -19.05
N SER A 276 13.56 -0.15 -19.57
CA SER A 276 12.87 1.09 -19.95
C SER A 276 12.47 1.96 -18.76
N ALA A 277 12.56 1.42 -17.54
CA ALA A 277 12.30 2.17 -16.30
C ALA A 277 13.52 2.95 -15.81
N ILE A 278 14.72 2.78 -16.40
CA ILE A 278 15.97 3.40 -15.95
C ILE A 278 16.41 4.46 -16.97
N GLU A 279 16.49 5.73 -16.56
CA GLU A 279 17.07 6.83 -17.36
C GLU A 279 18.60 6.80 -17.31
N ASN A 280 19.13 6.84 -16.08
CA ASN A 280 20.54 6.92 -15.78
C ASN A 280 20.89 5.92 -14.68
N LEU A 281 22.15 5.49 -14.64
CA LEU A 281 22.68 4.82 -13.47
C LEU A 281 23.47 5.81 -12.62
N ILE A 282 23.25 5.77 -11.31
CA ILE A 282 24.09 6.46 -10.34
C ILE A 282 24.95 5.40 -9.65
N LEU A 283 26.27 5.57 -9.75
CA LEU A 283 27.23 4.84 -8.95
C LEU A 283 27.67 5.71 -7.80
N GLU A 284 27.58 5.20 -6.58
CA GLU A 284 28.11 5.89 -5.41
C GLU A 284 29.27 5.10 -4.83
N ALA A 285 30.38 5.78 -4.52
CA ALA A 285 31.57 5.15 -3.98
C ALA A 285 32.17 5.92 -2.79
N LYS A 286 32.63 5.18 -1.78
CA LYS A 286 33.68 5.62 -0.85
C LYS A 286 34.96 4.94 -1.29
N TYR A 287 36.03 5.68 -1.56
CA TYR A 287 37.22 5.08 -2.15
C TYR A 287 38.51 5.80 -1.75
N ASP A 288 39.56 5.00 -1.73
CA ASP A 288 40.96 5.38 -1.59
C ASP A 288 41.80 4.37 -2.41
N ASP A 289 42.57 4.74 -3.43
CA ASP A 289 42.83 6.09 -3.94
C ASP A 289 42.10 6.35 -5.26
N GLY A 290 42.01 5.36 -6.15
CA GLY A 290 41.38 5.50 -7.46
C GLY A 290 40.85 4.19 -8.00
N PHE A 291 39.91 4.27 -8.94
CA PHE A 291 39.27 3.07 -9.51
C PHE A 291 38.73 3.29 -10.93
N ASN A 292 38.60 2.18 -11.64
CA ASN A 292 37.97 2.08 -12.96
C ASN A 292 36.78 1.12 -12.91
N VAL A 293 35.70 1.45 -13.60
CA VAL A 293 34.46 0.66 -13.63
C VAL A 293 34.11 0.25 -15.05
N TRP A 294 33.74 -1.02 -15.18
CA TRP A 294 33.10 -1.56 -16.38
C TRP A 294 31.79 -2.25 -16.04
N ILE A 295 30.81 -2.14 -16.94
CA ILE A 295 29.55 -2.88 -16.87
C ILE A 295 29.37 -3.65 -18.17
N ASN A 296 29.18 -4.96 -18.07
CA ASN A 296 29.10 -5.88 -19.22
C ASN A 296 30.27 -5.69 -20.22
N GLY A 297 31.50 -5.51 -19.72
CA GLY A 297 32.68 -5.25 -20.53
C GLY A 297 32.88 -3.80 -20.99
N TYR A 298 31.83 -2.95 -20.96
CA TYR A 298 31.91 -1.55 -21.38
C TYR A 298 32.47 -0.67 -20.27
N PHE A 299 33.41 0.20 -20.61
CA PHE A 299 33.98 1.18 -19.69
C PHE A 299 33.00 2.32 -19.42
N VAL A 300 32.75 2.61 -18.14
CA VAL A 300 31.72 3.58 -17.73
C VAL A 300 32.23 4.69 -16.79
N LEU A 301 33.31 4.46 -16.04
CA LEU A 301 33.85 5.46 -15.11
C LEU A 301 35.36 5.29 -14.90
N GLN A 302 36.06 6.41 -14.89
CA GLN A 302 37.46 6.56 -14.49
C GLN A 302 37.54 7.59 -13.37
N GLU A 303 38.02 7.21 -12.19
CA GLU A 303 38.17 8.17 -11.10
C GLU A 303 39.55 8.05 -10.45
N ASN A 304 40.29 9.16 -10.44
CA ASN A 304 41.68 9.25 -9.98
C ASN A 304 42.66 8.21 -10.60
N MET A 305 42.39 7.74 -11.83
CA MET A 305 43.22 6.76 -12.54
C MET A 305 43.95 7.33 -13.77
N PRO A 306 45.13 6.81 -14.15
CA PRO A 306 45.90 7.34 -15.29
C PRO A 306 45.31 6.96 -16.66
N SER A 307 44.63 5.81 -16.75
CA SER A 307 43.96 5.36 -17.98
C SER A 307 42.90 4.28 -17.69
N GLU A 308 42.04 4.00 -18.67
CA GLU A 308 41.09 2.88 -18.63
C GLU A 308 41.81 1.55 -18.35
N ASN A 309 42.87 1.24 -19.09
CA ASN A 309 43.56 -0.06 -19.01
C ASN A 309 44.85 0.06 -18.19
N THR A 310 44.71 0.50 -16.93
CA THR A 310 45.83 0.63 -16.01
C THR A 310 46.31 -0.77 -15.54
N PRO A 311 47.59 -1.15 -15.76
CA PRO A 311 48.11 -2.44 -15.35
C PRO A 311 48.00 -2.68 -13.84
N TYR A 312 47.89 -3.94 -13.42
CA TYR A 312 47.66 -4.29 -12.02
C TYR A 312 48.76 -3.76 -11.06
N GLU A 313 49.99 -3.61 -11.53
CA GLU A 313 51.14 -3.17 -10.74
C GLU A 313 51.35 -1.65 -10.70
N ASP A 314 50.55 -0.89 -11.45
CA ASP A 314 50.63 0.57 -11.53
C ASP A 314 49.93 1.25 -10.34
N TYR A 315 49.64 2.54 -10.46
CA TYR A 315 49.15 3.39 -9.36
C TYR A 315 48.01 4.32 -9.77
N ALA A 316 47.23 4.77 -8.77
CA ALA A 316 46.35 5.92 -8.91
C ALA A 316 47.16 7.22 -9.12
N ASN A 317 46.53 8.27 -9.67
CA ASN A 317 47.21 9.54 -10.03
C ASN A 317 47.72 10.33 -8.81
N GLY A 318 47.14 10.11 -7.62
CA GLY A 318 47.51 10.79 -6.39
C GLY A 318 46.62 10.37 -5.22
N PRO A 319 46.82 10.97 -4.04
CA PRO A 319 45.99 10.69 -2.87
C PRO A 319 44.58 11.27 -3.03
N HIS A 320 43.57 10.58 -2.51
CA HIS A 320 42.19 11.08 -2.44
C HIS A 320 41.81 11.52 -1.03
N SER A 321 41.58 12.83 -0.81
CA SER A 321 41.15 13.35 0.51
C SER A 321 39.63 13.38 0.62
N SER A 322 39.08 12.93 1.76
CA SER A 322 37.64 12.72 2.06
C SER A 322 37.09 11.31 1.76
N GLU A 323 37.97 10.29 1.81
CA GLU A 323 37.74 8.89 1.45
C GLU A 323 36.50 8.19 2.07
N LYS A 324 35.94 8.68 3.18
CA LYS A 324 34.84 8.04 3.94
C LYS A 324 33.45 8.60 3.68
N SER A 325 33.33 9.61 2.81
CA SER A 325 32.05 10.15 2.37
C SER A 325 31.64 9.51 1.04
N TRP A 326 30.33 9.36 0.80
CA TRP A 326 29.84 8.89 -0.49
C TRP A 326 30.05 9.97 -1.57
N PHE A 327 30.60 9.57 -2.71
CA PHE A 327 30.68 10.38 -3.92
C PHE A 327 29.77 9.79 -4.97
N SER A 328 28.89 10.60 -5.55
CA SER A 328 27.90 10.17 -6.54
C SER A 328 28.37 10.50 -7.95
N PHE A 329 28.29 9.50 -8.82
CA PHE A 329 28.69 9.57 -10.22
C PHE A 329 27.51 9.14 -11.10
N VAL A 330 27.01 10.06 -11.91
CA VAL A 330 26.05 9.71 -12.98
C VAL A 330 26.84 9.04 -14.10
N LEU A 331 26.54 7.77 -14.37
CA LEU A 331 27.20 7.02 -15.43
C LEU A 331 26.71 7.46 -16.82
N PRO A 332 27.50 7.23 -17.89
CA PRO A 332 27.08 7.51 -19.26
C PRO A 332 25.77 6.80 -19.63
N GLU A 333 25.10 7.26 -20.68
CA GLU A 333 23.83 6.66 -21.14
C GLU A 333 23.92 5.12 -21.20
N PRO A 334 22.93 4.39 -20.64
CA PRO A 334 23.04 2.97 -20.33
C PRO A 334 22.91 2.04 -21.54
N THR A 335 23.55 2.35 -22.67
CA THR A 335 23.60 1.49 -23.86
C THR A 335 24.32 0.15 -23.63
N TYR A 336 24.98 0.01 -22.48
CA TYR A 336 25.73 -1.16 -22.04
C TYR A 336 24.91 -2.13 -21.17
N LEU A 337 23.66 -1.79 -20.82
CA LEU A 337 22.78 -2.63 -20.01
C LEU A 337 21.90 -3.55 -20.86
N VAL A 338 21.47 -4.65 -20.24
CA VAL A 338 20.46 -5.55 -20.78
C VAL A 338 19.39 -5.83 -19.74
N GLU A 339 18.15 -6.09 -20.16
CA GLU A 339 17.16 -6.69 -19.27
C GLU A 339 17.62 -8.08 -18.84
N GLY A 340 17.42 -8.41 -17.56
CA GLY A 340 17.95 -9.61 -16.93
C GLY A 340 19.33 -9.39 -16.31
N GLY A 341 20.21 -10.39 -16.43
CA GLY A 341 21.49 -10.44 -15.72
C GLY A 341 22.57 -9.55 -16.31
N ASN A 342 23.17 -8.70 -15.48
CA ASN A 342 24.28 -7.81 -15.79
C ASN A 342 25.47 -8.08 -14.86
N ILE A 343 26.67 -7.63 -15.24
CA ILE A 343 27.88 -7.67 -14.41
C ILE A 343 28.50 -6.29 -14.30
N ILE A 344 28.85 -5.87 -13.08
CA ILE A 344 29.75 -4.74 -12.83
C ILE A 344 31.11 -5.28 -12.36
N THR A 345 32.18 -4.68 -12.85
CA THR A 345 33.56 -5.09 -12.57
C THR A 345 34.42 -3.85 -12.35
N ILE A 346 35.27 -3.88 -11.33
CA ILE A 346 35.97 -2.70 -10.85
C ILE A 346 37.40 -3.06 -10.50
N GLN A 347 38.34 -2.22 -10.93
CA GLN A 347 39.74 -2.32 -10.55
C GLN A 347 40.09 -1.11 -9.71
N VAL A 348 40.60 -1.36 -8.50
CA VAL A 348 40.96 -0.31 -7.53
C VAL A 348 42.48 -0.27 -7.43
N HIS A 349 43.05 0.93 -7.37
CA HIS A 349 44.47 1.15 -7.18
C HIS A 349 44.75 2.08 -6.00
N ASN A 350 45.81 1.72 -5.28
CA ASN A 350 46.48 2.57 -4.32
C ASN A 350 47.47 3.49 -5.04
N MET A 351 47.65 4.70 -4.55
CA MET A 351 48.62 5.67 -5.06
C MET A 351 50.07 5.27 -4.77
N SER A 352 50.34 4.46 -3.73
CA SER A 352 51.70 4.02 -3.40
C SER A 352 51.76 2.71 -2.63
N ARG A 353 52.62 1.80 -3.10
CA ARG A 353 52.88 0.50 -2.46
C ARG A 353 53.59 0.63 -1.10
N THR A 354 54.30 1.73 -0.85
CA THR A 354 55.20 1.88 0.30
C THR A 354 54.85 3.02 1.23
N SER A 355 54.24 4.09 0.71
CA SER A 355 53.98 5.32 1.48
C SER A 355 52.51 5.57 1.78
N SER A 356 51.57 4.84 1.16
CA SER A 356 50.15 4.96 1.50
C SER A 356 49.82 4.23 2.82
N SER A 357 48.86 4.79 3.56
CA SER A 357 48.37 4.27 4.84
C SER A 357 47.18 3.32 4.71
N ASP A 358 46.52 3.34 3.55
CA ASP A 358 45.24 2.71 3.28
C ASP A 358 44.99 2.55 1.77
N CYS A 359 43.96 1.78 1.43
CA CYS A 359 43.35 1.70 0.11
C CYS A 359 42.09 0.83 0.25
N PHE A 360 40.93 1.33 -0.17
CA PHE A 360 39.67 0.61 -0.07
C PHE A 360 38.64 1.10 -1.07
N ILE A 361 37.56 0.32 -1.22
CA ILE A 361 36.36 0.78 -1.91
C ILE A 361 35.09 0.21 -1.26
N ASP A 362 34.06 1.05 -1.16
CA ASP A 362 32.67 0.71 -0.84
C ASP A 362 31.77 1.28 -1.93
N ILE A 363 30.76 0.52 -2.37
CA ILE A 363 30.01 0.85 -3.61
C ILE A 363 28.56 0.46 -3.48
N ARG A 364 27.68 1.34 -3.96
CA ARG A 364 26.30 1.03 -4.30
C ARG A 364 25.95 1.53 -5.70
N LEU A 365 24.97 0.90 -6.32
CA LEU A 365 24.51 1.21 -7.68
C LEU A 365 22.99 1.31 -7.70
N THR A 366 22.49 2.43 -8.22
CA THR A 366 21.06 2.71 -8.32
C THR A 366 20.68 3.17 -9.74
N GLY A 367 19.40 3.00 -10.10
CA GLY A 367 18.84 3.52 -11.35
C GLY A 367 17.89 4.68 -11.11
N GLU A 368 18.13 5.82 -11.78
CA GLU A 368 17.16 6.93 -11.85
C GLU A 368 15.97 6.53 -12.73
N PRO A 369 14.72 6.80 -12.32
CA PRO A 369 13.55 6.50 -13.14
C PRO A 369 13.54 7.27 -14.47
N ALA A 370 13.20 6.60 -15.58
CA ALA A 370 13.00 7.24 -16.88
C ALA A 370 11.89 8.31 -16.84
N GLU A 371 12.23 9.55 -17.20
CA GLU A 371 11.26 10.63 -17.44
C GLU A 371 10.24 10.19 -18.50
N PRO A 372 8.92 10.29 -18.23
CA PRO A 372 7.90 10.02 -19.23
C PRO A 372 8.06 10.94 -20.44
N GLY A 373 8.49 10.38 -21.58
CA GLY A 373 8.96 11.15 -22.74
C GLY A 373 8.00 12.20 -23.30
N SER A 374 8.57 13.37 -23.65
CA SER A 374 8.14 14.38 -24.65
C SER A 374 6.67 14.81 -24.78
N ILE A 375 5.82 14.58 -23.78
CA ILE A 375 4.54 15.28 -23.68
C ILE A 375 4.84 16.68 -23.15
N ALA A 376 4.38 17.73 -23.84
CA ALA A 376 4.44 19.08 -23.27
C ALA A 376 3.75 19.04 -21.90
N PRO A 377 4.42 19.43 -20.80
CA PRO A 377 3.89 19.26 -19.45
C PRO A 377 2.47 19.83 -19.37
N SER A 378 1.50 18.94 -19.22
CA SER A 378 0.11 19.27 -18.90
C SER A 378 -0.15 18.69 -17.52
N TYR A 379 -0.52 19.53 -16.56
CA TYR A 379 -1.02 19.04 -15.28
C TYR A 379 -2.43 18.47 -15.50
N GLN A 380 -2.70 17.31 -14.89
CA GLN A 380 -3.97 16.59 -15.05
C GLN A 380 -4.92 17.04 -13.94
N VAL A 381 -6.05 17.64 -14.31
CA VAL A 381 -7.09 18.03 -13.33
C VAL A 381 -7.83 16.77 -12.88
N ARG A 382 -7.79 16.48 -11.59
CA ARG A 382 -8.53 15.36 -10.99
C ARG A 382 -9.22 15.80 -9.70
N GLU A 383 -10.22 15.03 -9.25
CA GLU A 383 -10.84 15.29 -7.95
C GLU A 383 -9.81 14.97 -6.85
N GLY A 384 -9.43 15.96 -6.04
CA GLY A 384 -8.35 15.85 -5.05
C GLY A 384 -8.65 14.88 -3.91
N LYS A 385 -8.31 13.61 -4.10
CA LYS A 385 -8.28 12.57 -3.06
C LYS A 385 -6.84 12.17 -2.78
N TYR A 386 -6.38 12.43 -1.56
CA TYR A 386 -5.02 12.18 -1.15
C TYR A 386 -4.94 11.04 -0.14
N GLU A 387 -3.94 10.17 -0.31
CA GLU A 387 -3.71 9.01 0.54
C GLU A 387 -3.47 9.39 2.01
N ILE A 388 -2.89 10.56 2.29
CA ILE A 388 -2.68 11.05 3.66
C ILE A 388 -4.00 11.25 4.43
N ASP A 389 -5.09 11.52 3.72
CA ASP A 389 -6.43 11.67 4.29
C ASP A 389 -7.10 10.28 4.34
N ALA A 390 -6.87 9.56 5.44
CA ALA A 390 -7.51 8.26 5.66
C ALA A 390 -9.03 8.41 5.71
N VAL A 391 -9.75 7.50 5.04
CA VAL A 391 -11.20 7.36 5.24
C VAL A 391 -11.49 6.55 6.50
N TRP A 392 -10.57 5.66 6.88
CA TRP A 392 -10.65 4.89 8.12
C TRP A 392 -9.26 4.50 8.64
N GLU A 393 -9.13 4.47 9.96
CA GLU A 393 -7.97 3.92 10.67
C GLU A 393 -8.44 3.04 11.83
N SER A 394 -7.67 1.99 12.13
CA SER A 394 -7.89 1.21 13.34
C SER A 394 -7.49 2.01 14.59
N ASP A 395 -8.00 1.60 15.75
CA ASP A 395 -7.36 1.95 17.01
C ASP A 395 -5.92 1.39 17.07
N GLU A 396 -5.11 1.88 18.02
CA GLU A 396 -3.80 1.31 18.29
C GLU A 396 -3.97 -0.08 18.92
N MET A 397 -3.61 -1.12 18.18
CA MET A 397 -3.76 -2.52 18.58
C MET A 397 -2.52 -2.95 19.36
N THR A 398 -2.64 -3.13 20.68
CA THR A 398 -1.51 -3.47 21.57
C THR A 398 -1.17 -4.96 21.60
N ASP A 399 -2.07 -5.80 21.12
CA ASP A 399 -1.82 -7.20 20.84
C ASP A 399 -1.54 -7.37 19.34
N PHE A 400 -0.55 -8.19 19.00
CA PHE A 400 -0.26 -8.48 17.60
C PHE A 400 -1.38 -9.31 16.99
N ASP A 401 -2.02 -8.78 15.97
CA ASP A 401 -2.97 -9.49 15.11
C ASP A 401 -2.60 -9.19 13.66
N SER A 402 -2.15 -10.23 12.95
CA SER A 402 -1.78 -10.06 11.55
C SER A 402 -2.98 -9.70 10.67
N GLY A 403 -4.20 -10.07 11.05
CA GLY A 403 -5.39 -9.87 10.23
C GLY A 403 -6.11 -8.55 10.48
N ILE A 404 -6.74 -8.02 9.43
CA ILE A 404 -7.73 -6.94 9.56
C ILE A 404 -8.86 -7.14 8.57
N THR A 405 -10.07 -6.73 8.97
CA THR A 405 -11.21 -6.56 8.06
C THR A 405 -11.55 -5.08 7.99
N ILE A 406 -11.56 -4.51 6.79
CA ILE A 406 -11.96 -3.12 6.56
C ILE A 406 -13.50 -3.04 6.58
N PRO A 407 -14.11 -2.12 7.34
CA PRO A 407 -15.57 -2.02 7.39
C PRO A 407 -16.13 -1.54 6.04
N ALA A 408 -17.17 -2.22 5.55
CA ALA A 408 -17.81 -1.89 4.27
C ALA A 408 -18.40 -0.47 4.24
N SER A 409 -18.77 0.09 5.39
CA SER A 409 -19.29 1.45 5.54
C SER A 409 -18.29 2.55 5.15
N GLU A 410 -16.99 2.24 5.20
CA GLU A 410 -15.91 3.21 4.97
C GLU A 410 -15.51 3.31 3.50
N VAL A 411 -16.01 2.39 2.66
CA VAL A 411 -15.66 2.29 1.25
C VAL A 411 -16.89 2.36 0.36
N LYS A 412 -16.68 2.69 -0.92
CA LYS A 412 -17.72 2.74 -1.94
C LYS A 412 -17.32 1.87 -3.13
N VAL A 413 -18.29 1.21 -3.76
CA VAL A 413 -18.07 0.40 -4.96
C VAL A 413 -17.50 1.26 -6.10
N GLY A 414 -16.56 0.70 -6.88
CA GLY A 414 -15.99 1.34 -8.06
C GLY A 414 -15.04 2.51 -7.76
N ARG A 415 -14.50 2.58 -6.55
CA ARG A 415 -13.53 3.60 -6.13
C ARG A 415 -12.17 2.95 -5.83
N THR A 416 -11.10 3.72 -6.01
CA THR A 416 -9.74 3.23 -5.78
C THR A 416 -9.30 3.54 -4.35
N TYR A 417 -8.81 2.54 -3.64
CA TYR A 417 -8.33 2.67 -2.27
C TYR A 417 -6.93 2.09 -2.10
N ARG A 418 -6.23 2.56 -1.07
CA ARG A 418 -4.96 2.00 -0.59
C ARG A 418 -5.08 1.61 0.87
N VAL A 419 -4.70 0.36 1.17
CA VAL A 419 -4.57 -0.15 2.54
C VAL A 419 -3.10 -0.22 2.93
N ARG A 420 -2.78 0.21 4.16
CA ARG A 420 -1.43 0.13 4.74
C ARG A 420 -1.46 -0.27 6.21
N CYS A 421 -0.34 -0.83 6.65
CA CYS A 421 -0.08 -1.17 8.06
C CYS A 421 1.24 -0.54 8.52
N ARG A 422 1.34 -0.20 9.81
CA ARG A 422 2.62 0.12 10.48
C ARG A 422 2.65 -0.47 11.88
N MET A 423 3.85 -0.64 12.43
CA MET A 423 4.06 -1.23 13.76
C MET A 423 4.95 -0.35 14.63
N LYS A 424 4.81 -0.46 15.94
CA LYS A 424 5.45 0.40 16.94
C LYS A 424 6.25 -0.43 17.94
N ASP A 425 7.45 0.04 18.28
CA ASP A 425 8.24 -0.53 19.36
C ASP A 425 7.84 0.03 20.75
N ASN A 426 8.38 -0.57 21.79
CA ASN A 426 8.18 -0.17 23.18
C ASN A 426 8.89 1.14 23.58
N THR A 427 9.61 1.77 22.66
CA THR A 427 10.19 3.11 22.83
C THR A 427 9.30 4.21 22.25
N GLY A 428 8.30 3.83 21.45
CA GLY A 428 7.37 4.74 20.79
C GLY A 428 7.70 5.04 19.32
N ARG A 429 8.73 4.40 18.75
CA ARG A 429 9.05 4.53 17.33
C ARG A 429 8.08 3.72 16.51
N TRP A 430 7.41 4.37 15.57
CA TRP A 430 6.69 3.69 14.50
C TRP A 430 7.69 3.17 13.46
N SER A 431 7.36 2.12 12.70
CA SER A 431 7.97 1.79 11.41
C SER A 431 7.52 2.79 10.34
N HIS A 432 8.03 2.66 9.12
CA HIS A 432 7.32 3.19 7.96
C HIS A 432 5.94 2.54 7.83
N TRP A 433 5.01 3.22 7.18
CA TRP A 433 3.85 2.56 6.61
C TRP A 433 4.30 1.57 5.53
N SER A 434 3.67 0.40 5.49
CA SER A 434 3.89 -0.60 4.45
C SER A 434 3.76 0.01 3.05
N ALA A 435 4.32 -0.66 2.03
CA ALA A 435 3.89 -0.40 0.65
C ALA A 435 2.35 -0.51 0.56
N PRO A 436 1.70 0.30 -0.29
CA PRO A 436 0.24 0.31 -0.36
C PRO A 436 -0.28 -0.92 -1.09
N GLN A 437 -1.29 -1.57 -0.52
CA GLN A 437 -2.14 -2.48 -1.27
C GLN A 437 -3.23 -1.64 -1.96
N GLN A 438 -3.01 -1.29 -3.23
CA GLN A 438 -3.98 -0.54 -4.04
C GLN A 438 -4.95 -1.49 -4.76
N PHE A 439 -6.24 -1.15 -4.76
CA PHE A 439 -7.27 -1.91 -5.46
C PHE A 439 -8.46 -1.03 -5.85
N LEU A 440 -9.23 -1.51 -6.83
CA LEU A 440 -10.57 -1.00 -7.15
C LEU A 440 -11.59 -1.85 -6.40
N THR A 441 -12.45 -1.22 -5.62
CA THR A 441 -13.52 -1.93 -4.89
C THR A 441 -14.56 -2.51 -5.85
N GLY A 442 -14.88 -3.78 -5.66
CA GLY A 442 -15.92 -4.49 -6.39
C GLY A 442 -17.28 -4.47 -5.70
N GLU A 443 -18.29 -4.95 -6.41
CA GLU A 443 -19.63 -5.18 -5.88
C GLU A 443 -19.59 -6.09 -4.64
N PRO A 444 -20.47 -5.88 -3.64
CA PRO A 444 -20.52 -6.74 -2.46
C PRO A 444 -20.79 -8.21 -2.84
N ILE A 445 -20.14 -9.15 -2.14
CA ILE A 445 -20.44 -10.58 -2.28
C ILE A 445 -21.92 -10.77 -1.95
N ALA A 446 -22.62 -11.64 -2.70
CA ALA A 446 -24.00 -12.02 -2.40
C ALA A 446 -24.98 -10.83 -2.24
N ALA A 447 -24.71 -9.69 -2.91
CA ALA A 447 -25.71 -8.65 -3.17
C ALA A 447 -26.99 -9.26 -3.76
N PHE A 448 -26.81 -10.31 -4.57
CA PHE A 448 -27.90 -11.11 -5.09
C PHE A 448 -28.71 -11.78 -3.98
N THR A 449 -28.08 -12.41 -2.98
CA THR A 449 -28.76 -13.01 -1.83
C THR A 449 -29.56 -11.98 -1.03
N LEU A 450 -28.98 -10.82 -0.71
CA LEU A 450 -29.71 -9.75 -0.02
C LEU A 450 -30.93 -9.26 -0.79
N ASN A 451 -30.83 -9.18 -2.12
CA ASN A 451 -31.91 -8.67 -2.96
C ASN A 451 -32.96 -9.73 -3.31
N ASN A 452 -32.61 -11.01 -3.19
CA ASN A 452 -33.43 -12.08 -3.76
C ASN A 452 -33.78 -13.22 -2.79
N LEU A 453 -33.18 -13.32 -1.60
CA LEU A 453 -33.65 -14.25 -0.56
C LEU A 453 -34.74 -13.55 0.26
N ARG A 454 -35.96 -14.08 0.27
CA ARG A 454 -37.11 -13.44 0.94
C ARG A 454 -37.84 -14.41 1.86
N VAL A 455 -38.29 -13.92 3.00
CA VAL A 455 -39.20 -14.67 3.88
C VAL A 455 -40.58 -14.66 3.24
N THR A 456 -41.09 -15.82 2.86
CA THR A 456 -42.38 -15.91 2.13
C THR A 456 -43.52 -16.44 2.96
N GLU A 457 -43.24 -17.13 4.06
CA GLU A 457 -44.26 -17.65 4.96
C GLU A 457 -43.73 -17.85 6.39
N VAL A 458 -44.52 -17.45 7.38
CA VAL A 458 -44.22 -17.66 8.81
C VAL A 458 -45.42 -18.32 9.47
N MET A 459 -45.26 -19.57 9.89
CA MET A 459 -46.26 -20.31 10.65
C MET A 459 -45.90 -20.28 12.14
N TYR A 460 -46.40 -19.28 12.86
CA TYR A 460 -46.07 -19.02 14.27
C TYR A 460 -47.13 -19.51 15.28
N ASP A 461 -48.32 -19.89 14.81
CA ASP A 461 -49.41 -20.39 15.66
C ASP A 461 -50.24 -21.45 14.89
N PRO A 462 -49.68 -22.66 14.68
CA PRO A 462 -50.32 -23.71 13.89
C PRO A 462 -51.65 -24.15 14.50
N ALA A 463 -52.55 -24.69 13.68
CA ALA A 463 -53.77 -25.32 14.19
C ALA A 463 -53.44 -26.53 15.07
N ASP A 464 -54.27 -26.74 16.10
CA ASP A 464 -54.25 -27.95 16.91
C ASP A 464 -54.29 -29.21 16.01
N PRO A 465 -53.51 -30.25 16.36
CA PRO A 465 -53.62 -31.52 15.66
C PRO A 465 -55.02 -32.15 15.88
N PRO A 466 -55.40 -33.16 15.07
CA PRO A 466 -56.64 -33.92 15.29
C PRO A 466 -56.74 -34.45 16.73
N ALA A 467 -57.95 -34.57 17.29
CA ALA A 467 -58.17 -34.87 18.72
C ALA A 467 -57.53 -36.18 19.26
N ASN A 468 -57.01 -37.06 18.38
CA ASN A 468 -56.31 -38.29 18.71
C ASN A 468 -54.77 -38.16 18.65
N ASP A 469 -54.25 -36.97 18.36
CA ASP A 469 -52.84 -36.64 18.32
C ASP A 469 -52.57 -35.60 19.42
N SER A 470 -51.66 -35.94 20.35
CA SER A 470 -51.31 -35.11 21.50
C SER A 470 -50.04 -34.28 21.27
N THR A 471 -49.56 -34.19 20.02
CA THR A 471 -48.42 -33.35 19.67
C THR A 471 -48.76 -31.89 19.94
N ASP A 472 -47.84 -31.16 20.58
CA ASP A 472 -48.01 -29.73 20.79
C ASP A 472 -48.12 -29.01 19.42
N ASN A 473 -49.05 -28.06 19.27
CA ASN A 473 -49.27 -27.40 17.99
C ASN A 473 -48.02 -26.59 17.57
N ASP A 474 -47.23 -26.10 18.53
CA ASP A 474 -45.98 -25.38 18.27
C ASP A 474 -44.93 -26.28 17.55
N GLU A 475 -45.03 -27.61 17.64
CA GLU A 475 -44.10 -28.51 16.93
C GLU A 475 -44.28 -28.49 15.39
N PHE A 476 -45.35 -27.86 14.89
CA PHE A 476 -45.65 -27.72 13.47
C PHE A 476 -45.29 -26.35 12.89
N GLU A 477 -44.62 -25.51 13.67
CA GLU A 477 -44.11 -24.21 13.22
C GLU A 477 -43.02 -24.35 12.14
N PHE A 478 -42.97 -23.36 11.26
CA PHE A 478 -41.94 -23.25 10.24
C PHE A 478 -41.78 -21.79 9.77
N ILE A 479 -40.61 -21.52 9.19
CA ILE A 479 -40.36 -20.32 8.37
C ILE A 479 -39.93 -20.80 6.98
N GLU A 480 -40.48 -20.17 5.95
CA GLU A 480 -40.16 -20.40 4.56
C GLU A 480 -39.39 -19.23 3.97
N LEU A 481 -38.33 -19.54 3.21
CA LEU A 481 -37.61 -18.61 2.38
C LEU A 481 -37.74 -18.99 0.90
N GLN A 482 -37.73 -17.99 0.02
CA GLN A 482 -37.69 -18.16 -1.43
C GLN A 482 -36.54 -17.37 -2.05
N ASN A 483 -35.91 -17.95 -3.07
CA ASN A 483 -35.09 -17.20 -4.01
C ASN A 483 -35.99 -16.58 -5.10
N ILE A 484 -36.24 -15.28 -5.03
CA ILE A 484 -37.09 -14.55 -6.00
C ILE A 484 -36.31 -14.06 -7.23
N GLY A 485 -35.02 -14.33 -7.30
CA GLY A 485 -34.14 -13.91 -8.39
C GLY A 485 -33.97 -14.96 -9.49
N ASP A 486 -33.08 -14.69 -10.43
CA ASP A 486 -32.73 -15.51 -11.60
C ASP A 486 -31.37 -16.25 -11.51
N GLU A 487 -30.64 -16.14 -10.41
CA GLU A 487 -29.38 -16.86 -10.12
C GLU A 487 -29.53 -17.76 -8.89
N THR A 488 -28.66 -18.77 -8.77
CA THR A 488 -28.61 -19.63 -7.57
C THR A 488 -27.99 -18.88 -6.39
N ILE A 489 -28.66 -18.89 -5.24
CA ILE A 489 -28.19 -18.32 -3.98
C ILE A 489 -27.38 -19.36 -3.21
N ASP A 490 -26.20 -18.99 -2.72
CA ASP A 490 -25.47 -19.72 -1.68
C ASP A 490 -26.04 -19.32 -0.30
N LEU A 491 -26.42 -20.29 0.51
CA LEU A 491 -27.00 -20.08 1.84
C LEU A 491 -25.99 -20.30 2.97
N THR A 492 -24.75 -20.72 2.68
CA THR A 492 -23.77 -21.09 3.74
C THR A 492 -23.37 -19.92 4.65
N SER A 493 -23.63 -18.69 4.26
CA SER A 493 -23.43 -17.48 5.07
C SER A 493 -24.70 -16.98 5.78
N VAL A 494 -25.85 -17.61 5.55
CA VAL A 494 -27.16 -17.14 6.02
C VAL A 494 -27.50 -17.80 7.36
N SER A 495 -28.06 -17.03 8.29
CA SER A 495 -28.47 -17.51 9.61
C SER A 495 -29.66 -16.73 10.18
N PHE A 496 -30.54 -17.42 10.88
CA PHE A 496 -31.47 -16.80 11.82
C PHE A 496 -30.78 -16.58 13.17
N ILE A 497 -30.81 -15.35 13.67
CA ILE A 497 -30.10 -14.94 14.90
C ILE A 497 -31.02 -14.35 15.98
N ASP A 498 -32.28 -14.07 15.67
CA ASP A 498 -33.30 -13.58 16.62
C ASP A 498 -34.67 -14.23 16.32
N GLY A 499 -35.47 -14.41 17.38
CA GLY A 499 -36.70 -15.21 17.40
C GLY A 499 -36.43 -16.73 17.40
N ILE A 500 -35.75 -17.23 16.37
CA ILE A 500 -35.23 -18.59 16.29
C ILE A 500 -33.73 -18.59 16.01
N THR A 501 -33.05 -19.71 16.25
CA THR A 501 -31.63 -19.86 15.89
C THR A 501 -31.48 -21.00 14.89
N PHE A 502 -30.95 -20.67 13.70
CA PHE A 502 -30.63 -21.66 12.67
C PHE A 502 -29.52 -21.14 11.75
N ASP A 503 -28.49 -21.96 11.54
CA ASP A 503 -27.38 -21.68 10.64
C ASP A 503 -27.45 -22.61 9.43
N PHE A 504 -27.62 -22.02 8.23
CA PHE A 504 -27.74 -22.78 6.99
C PHE A 504 -26.44 -23.50 6.61
N ASN A 505 -25.29 -23.08 7.11
CA ASN A 505 -24.02 -23.79 6.93
C ASN A 505 -24.04 -25.21 7.52
N ASN A 506 -24.86 -25.42 8.55
CA ASN A 506 -25.07 -26.73 9.18
C ASN A 506 -26.33 -27.45 8.65
N GLY A 507 -27.05 -26.84 7.70
CA GLY A 507 -28.28 -27.34 7.11
C GLY A 507 -28.05 -28.39 6.02
N SER A 508 -29.12 -29.11 5.69
CA SER A 508 -29.16 -30.06 4.55
C SER A 508 -29.35 -29.37 3.20
N VAL A 509 -29.72 -28.08 3.20
CA VAL A 509 -29.90 -27.25 2.00
C VAL A 509 -29.02 -26.02 2.15
N THR A 510 -27.92 -25.98 1.39
CA THR A 510 -26.91 -24.92 1.43
C THR A 510 -26.88 -24.06 0.17
N SER A 511 -27.74 -24.35 -0.80
CA SER A 511 -27.91 -23.54 -2.01
C SER A 511 -29.36 -23.57 -2.45
N LEU A 512 -29.83 -22.51 -3.12
CA LEU A 512 -31.22 -22.32 -3.51
C LEU A 512 -31.30 -21.78 -4.93
N GLY A 513 -31.79 -22.58 -5.86
CA GLY A 513 -31.94 -22.18 -7.26
C GLY A 513 -33.03 -21.12 -7.48
N PRO A 514 -33.09 -20.49 -8.67
CA PRO A 514 -34.11 -19.49 -9.01
C PRO A 514 -35.53 -20.01 -8.80
N GLY A 515 -36.35 -19.27 -8.04
CA GLY A 515 -37.74 -19.61 -7.72
C GLY A 515 -37.91 -20.75 -6.71
N GLU A 516 -36.83 -21.38 -6.24
CA GLU A 516 -36.90 -22.46 -5.27
C GLU A 516 -37.18 -21.95 -3.85
N PHE A 517 -37.72 -22.85 -3.02
CA PHE A 517 -38.11 -22.60 -1.64
C PHE A 517 -37.32 -23.49 -0.68
N VAL A 518 -37.00 -22.95 0.49
CA VAL A 518 -36.37 -23.68 1.58
C VAL A 518 -37.11 -23.43 2.89
N LEU A 519 -37.20 -24.46 3.72
CA LEU A 519 -37.93 -24.46 4.98
C LEU A 519 -36.98 -24.67 6.15
N VAL A 520 -37.16 -23.89 7.21
CA VAL A 520 -36.64 -24.21 8.55
C VAL A 520 -37.82 -24.53 9.45
N VAL A 521 -37.77 -25.67 10.15
CA VAL A 521 -38.95 -26.22 10.86
C VAL A 521 -38.64 -26.40 12.34
N ARG A 522 -39.65 -26.37 13.20
CA ARG A 522 -39.44 -26.62 14.64
C ARG A 522 -39.06 -28.08 14.93
N ASN A 523 -39.76 -28.99 14.25
CA ASN A 523 -39.62 -30.44 14.39
C ASN A 523 -39.95 -31.11 13.06
N ARG A 524 -38.96 -31.76 12.46
CA ARG A 524 -39.07 -32.38 11.13
C ARG A 524 -40.10 -33.50 11.12
N ALA A 525 -40.12 -34.34 12.15
CA ALA A 525 -41.04 -35.48 12.19
C ALA A 525 -42.51 -35.03 12.31
N ALA A 526 -42.77 -34.00 13.12
CA ALA A 526 -44.09 -33.38 13.25
C ALA A 526 -44.49 -32.69 11.93
N PHE A 527 -43.59 -31.91 11.34
CA PHE A 527 -43.82 -31.26 10.05
C PHE A 527 -44.17 -32.28 8.95
N GLU A 528 -43.38 -33.34 8.79
CA GLU A 528 -43.61 -34.39 7.78
C GLU A 528 -44.89 -35.20 8.05
N SER A 529 -45.28 -35.37 9.32
CA SER A 529 -46.57 -35.94 9.71
C SER A 529 -47.74 -35.11 9.19
N ARG A 530 -47.64 -33.78 9.25
CA ARG A 530 -48.69 -32.85 8.84
C ARG A 530 -48.74 -32.60 7.32
N TYR A 531 -47.59 -32.32 6.72
CA TYR A 531 -47.49 -31.87 5.33
C TYR A 531 -47.04 -32.97 4.36
N GLY A 532 -46.68 -34.15 4.88
CA GLY A 532 -46.14 -35.27 4.11
C GLY A 532 -44.64 -35.15 3.84
N THR A 533 -44.04 -36.25 3.39
CA THR A 533 -42.59 -36.34 3.11
C THR A 533 -42.18 -35.78 1.74
N GLY A 534 -43.13 -35.28 0.95
CA GLY A 534 -42.84 -34.67 -0.35
C GLY A 534 -42.00 -33.39 -0.25
N LEU A 535 -42.02 -32.73 0.91
CA LEU A 535 -41.27 -31.51 1.19
C LEU A 535 -39.94 -31.77 1.91
N SER A 536 -39.60 -33.02 2.26
CA SER A 536 -38.41 -33.35 3.06
C SER A 536 -37.10 -32.81 2.47
N ALA A 537 -37.00 -32.74 1.14
CA ALA A 537 -35.85 -32.21 0.41
C ALA A 537 -35.72 -30.67 0.46
N LYS A 538 -36.83 -29.96 0.75
CA LYS A 538 -36.84 -28.50 0.92
C LYS A 538 -36.55 -28.08 2.36
N ILE A 539 -36.57 -28.99 3.32
CA ILE A 539 -36.29 -28.66 4.73
C ILE A 539 -34.78 -28.60 4.94
N ALA A 540 -34.25 -27.40 5.20
CA ALA A 540 -32.85 -27.17 5.55
C ALA A 540 -32.50 -27.82 6.89
N GLY A 541 -33.37 -27.75 7.89
CA GLY A 541 -33.14 -28.38 9.19
C GLY A 541 -34.14 -27.96 10.26
N GLU A 542 -33.88 -28.43 11.48
CA GLU A 542 -34.64 -28.05 12.67
C GLU A 542 -33.98 -26.83 13.33
N TYR A 543 -34.74 -25.78 13.60
CA TYR A 543 -34.23 -24.61 14.33
C TYR A 543 -34.30 -24.80 15.85
N ALA A 544 -33.47 -24.08 16.58
CA ALA A 544 -33.55 -23.98 18.04
C ALA A 544 -34.44 -22.81 18.47
N GLY A 545 -35.08 -22.94 19.64
CA GLY A 545 -36.11 -22.01 20.10
C GLY A 545 -37.50 -22.41 19.64
N LYS A 546 -38.46 -21.49 19.74
CA LYS A 546 -39.82 -21.63 19.20
C LYS A 546 -40.38 -20.24 18.92
N LEU A 547 -41.30 -20.15 17.98
CA LEU A 547 -41.97 -18.90 17.71
C LEU A 547 -42.98 -18.56 18.83
N SER A 548 -43.19 -17.26 19.07
CA SER A 548 -44.10 -16.73 20.06
C SER A 548 -45.48 -16.53 19.43
N ASN A 549 -46.50 -17.21 19.95
CA ASN A 549 -47.91 -17.05 19.51
C ASN A 549 -48.45 -15.63 19.81
N ASN A 550 -47.70 -14.82 20.58
CA ASN A 550 -48.03 -13.42 20.89
C ASN A 550 -47.27 -12.38 20.04
N GLY A 551 -46.37 -12.84 19.16
CA GLY A 551 -45.45 -11.96 18.44
C GLY A 551 -44.06 -11.86 19.07
N GLU A 552 -43.08 -11.58 18.23
CA GLU A 552 -41.67 -11.34 18.57
C GLU A 552 -40.93 -10.71 17.37
N ASN A 553 -39.63 -10.43 17.53
CA ASN A 553 -38.74 -10.05 16.45
C ASN A 553 -38.08 -11.28 15.83
N VAL A 554 -37.96 -11.32 14.51
CA VAL A 554 -37.26 -12.35 13.76
C VAL A 554 -36.19 -11.68 12.90
N SER A 555 -34.95 -12.17 12.98
CA SER A 555 -33.82 -11.64 12.22
C SER A 555 -33.13 -12.74 11.41
N LEU A 556 -33.14 -12.58 10.10
CA LEU A 556 -32.36 -13.35 9.13
C LEU A 556 -31.22 -12.48 8.63
N VAL A 557 -29.99 -12.93 8.84
CA VAL A 557 -28.79 -12.22 8.43
C VAL A 557 -27.97 -13.09 7.49
N ASP A 558 -27.24 -12.44 6.61
CA ASP A 558 -26.06 -13.00 5.99
C ASP A 558 -24.84 -12.46 6.74
N ILE A 559 -23.93 -13.34 7.17
CA ILE A 559 -22.77 -12.96 7.98
C ILE A 559 -21.84 -11.95 7.27
N TRP A 560 -21.87 -11.90 5.94
CA TRP A 560 -21.09 -10.97 5.12
C TRP A 560 -21.88 -9.72 4.74
N ASN A 561 -23.21 -9.82 4.60
CA ASN A 561 -24.02 -8.79 3.94
C ASN A 561 -24.98 -8.03 4.88
N GLY A 562 -25.12 -8.47 6.13
CA GLY A 562 -26.03 -7.87 7.09
C GLY A 562 -27.45 -8.44 6.99
N THR A 563 -28.45 -7.62 7.32
CA THR A 563 -29.84 -8.07 7.43
C THR A 563 -30.44 -8.43 6.06
N VAL A 564 -30.81 -9.70 5.89
CA VAL A 564 -31.64 -10.17 4.75
C VAL A 564 -33.10 -9.81 5.02
N ALA A 565 -33.58 -10.06 6.24
CA ALA A 565 -34.91 -9.67 6.70
C ALA A 565 -34.90 -9.49 8.22
N GLU A 566 -35.49 -8.40 8.72
CA GLU A 566 -35.72 -8.18 10.14
C GLU A 566 -37.12 -7.59 10.35
N PHE A 567 -37.93 -8.27 11.17
CA PHE A 567 -39.30 -7.84 11.42
C PHE A 567 -39.86 -8.31 12.76
N ALA A 568 -40.66 -7.45 13.37
CA ALA A 568 -41.51 -7.80 14.49
C ALA A 568 -42.91 -8.18 14.00
N TYR A 569 -43.34 -9.41 14.27
CA TYR A 569 -44.73 -9.83 14.04
C TYR A 569 -45.58 -9.79 15.32
N ASN A 570 -46.89 -9.80 15.17
CA ASN A 570 -47.82 -9.73 16.31
C ASN A 570 -49.15 -10.42 16.00
N ASN A 571 -49.93 -10.74 17.05
CA ASN A 571 -51.26 -11.35 16.95
C ASN A 571 -52.42 -10.36 17.22
N SER A 572 -52.11 -9.07 17.41
CA SER A 572 -53.09 -8.03 17.78
C SER A 572 -53.68 -7.28 16.59
N ARG A 573 -54.53 -6.29 16.87
CA ARG A 573 -55.22 -5.50 15.85
C ARG A 573 -54.24 -4.85 14.86
N GLY A 574 -54.42 -5.14 13.58
CA GLY A 574 -53.53 -4.67 12.50
C GLY A 574 -52.80 -5.80 11.81
N TRP A 575 -52.81 -7.00 12.41
CA TRP A 575 -52.26 -8.24 11.86
C TRP A 575 -53.37 -9.18 11.37
N PRO A 576 -53.08 -10.13 10.46
CA PRO A 576 -54.05 -11.10 9.97
C PRO A 576 -54.61 -11.99 11.09
N LEU A 577 -55.84 -11.70 11.54
CA LEU A 577 -56.52 -12.46 12.61
C LEU A 577 -56.58 -13.98 12.39
N PRO A 578 -56.75 -14.52 11.16
CA PRO A 578 -56.74 -15.97 10.97
C PRO A 578 -55.40 -16.64 11.29
N ALA A 579 -54.29 -15.88 11.28
CA ALA A 579 -52.98 -16.40 11.68
C ALA A 579 -52.76 -16.39 13.20
N ALA A 580 -53.63 -15.70 13.96
CA ALA A 580 -53.63 -15.69 15.41
C ALA A 580 -54.56 -16.78 15.96
N GLY A 581 -54.07 -18.02 16.04
CA GLY A 581 -54.77 -19.18 16.60
C GLY A 581 -55.85 -19.78 15.69
N GLY A 582 -56.03 -19.25 14.48
CA GLY A 582 -56.90 -19.83 13.44
C GLY A 582 -56.20 -20.87 12.57
N GLY A 583 -54.91 -21.11 12.80
CA GLY A 583 -54.09 -22.09 12.10
C GLY A 583 -53.64 -21.69 10.70
N HIS A 584 -53.80 -20.42 10.31
CA HIS A 584 -53.19 -19.89 9.10
C HIS A 584 -51.77 -19.36 9.42
N SER A 585 -50.93 -19.28 8.41
CA SER A 585 -49.61 -18.62 8.50
C SER A 585 -49.72 -17.15 8.06
N LEU A 586 -48.70 -16.37 8.41
CA LEU A 586 -48.45 -15.04 7.87
C LEU A 586 -47.72 -15.17 6.53
N VAL A 587 -48.27 -14.55 5.50
CA VAL A 587 -47.70 -14.49 4.15
C VAL A 587 -47.51 -13.02 3.76
N PRO A 588 -46.30 -12.54 3.46
CA PRO A 588 -46.11 -11.17 3.00
C PRO A 588 -46.86 -10.90 1.69
N LEU A 589 -47.25 -9.65 1.49
CA LEU A 589 -47.70 -9.18 0.20
C LEU A 589 -46.48 -9.08 -0.73
N ILE A 590 -46.65 -9.47 -2.00
CA ILE A 590 -45.59 -9.40 -3.02
C ILE A 590 -44.97 -7.99 -3.11
N SER A 591 -45.77 -6.95 -2.91
CA SER A 591 -45.31 -5.55 -2.91
C SER A 591 -44.41 -5.18 -1.73
N ALA A 592 -44.39 -5.97 -0.66
CA ALA A 592 -43.58 -5.74 0.53
C ALA A 592 -42.23 -6.45 0.47
N LEU A 593 -42.10 -7.54 -0.30
CA LEU A 593 -40.88 -8.35 -0.39
C LEU A 593 -39.64 -7.50 -0.73
N PRO A 594 -39.65 -6.56 -1.72
CA PRO A 594 -38.44 -5.80 -2.03
C PRO A 594 -37.92 -4.96 -0.86
N GLY A 595 -38.80 -4.55 0.06
CA GLY A 595 -38.46 -3.69 1.22
C GLY A 595 -38.15 -4.45 2.51
N GLU A 596 -38.01 -5.79 2.45
CA GLU A 596 -37.73 -6.64 3.63
C GLU A 596 -36.48 -6.21 4.41
N PRO A 597 -35.32 -5.96 3.77
CA PRO A 597 -34.13 -5.48 4.47
C PRO A 597 -34.33 -4.14 5.18
N GLU A 598 -35.23 -3.30 4.68
CA GLU A 598 -35.58 -1.99 5.26
C GLU A 598 -36.76 -2.07 6.26
N GLY A 599 -37.18 -3.28 6.63
CA GLY A 599 -38.19 -3.51 7.66
C GLY A 599 -39.63 -3.31 7.19
N SER A 600 -39.93 -3.48 5.90
CA SER A 600 -41.30 -3.41 5.35
C SER A 600 -42.27 -4.36 6.09
N LEU A 601 -41.76 -5.48 6.58
CA LEU A 601 -42.51 -6.52 7.28
C LEU A 601 -42.87 -6.15 8.73
N ASN A 602 -42.36 -5.04 9.29
CA ASN A 602 -42.80 -4.53 10.60
C ASN A 602 -44.25 -4.01 10.58
N TYR A 603 -44.79 -3.73 9.39
CA TYR A 603 -46.16 -3.26 9.24
C TYR A 603 -47.12 -4.42 8.98
N GLY A 604 -48.00 -4.73 9.95
CA GLY A 604 -49.00 -5.80 9.84
C GLY A 604 -49.89 -5.76 8.59
N GLY A 605 -50.10 -4.56 7.98
CA GLY A 605 -50.84 -4.41 6.74
C GLY A 605 -50.12 -4.92 5.48
N ASN A 606 -48.83 -5.22 5.59
CA ASN A 606 -48.04 -5.89 4.55
C ASN A 606 -48.13 -7.41 4.61
N TRP A 607 -48.96 -7.95 5.50
CA TRP A 607 -49.19 -9.38 5.65
C TRP A 607 -50.62 -9.75 5.31
N ARG A 608 -50.80 -10.96 4.79
CA ARG A 608 -52.10 -11.63 4.68
C ARG A 608 -52.04 -12.98 5.36
N ALA A 609 -53.20 -13.54 5.71
CA ALA A 609 -53.29 -14.95 6.09
C ALA A 609 -53.11 -15.83 4.85
N SER A 610 -52.48 -16.99 5.03
CA SER A 610 -52.42 -18.02 4.00
C SER A 610 -53.81 -18.46 3.54
N THR A 611 -53.87 -19.03 2.33
CA THR A 611 -55.15 -19.48 1.75
C THR A 611 -55.75 -20.67 2.54
N TYR A 612 -54.90 -21.54 3.08
CA TYR A 612 -55.30 -22.78 3.74
C TYR A 612 -54.89 -22.78 5.22
N ILE A 613 -55.71 -23.43 6.05
CA ILE A 613 -55.30 -23.83 7.40
C ILE A 613 -54.11 -24.80 7.27
N GLY A 614 -53.05 -24.57 8.04
CA GLY A 614 -51.75 -25.23 7.89
C GLY A 614 -50.80 -24.50 6.94
N GLY A 615 -51.22 -23.41 6.31
CA GLY A 615 -50.33 -22.67 5.42
C GLY A 615 -50.18 -23.32 4.05
N SER A 616 -49.13 -22.92 3.34
CA SER A 616 -48.82 -23.34 1.97
C SER A 616 -47.32 -23.61 1.78
N PRO A 617 -46.68 -24.43 2.64
CA PRO A 617 -45.25 -24.65 2.55
C PRO A 617 -44.85 -25.29 1.21
N GLY A 618 -43.87 -24.67 0.57
CA GLY A 618 -43.22 -25.07 -0.66
C GLY A 618 -43.90 -24.59 -1.95
N THR A 619 -44.84 -23.63 -1.92
CA THR A 619 -45.66 -23.23 -3.09
C THR A 619 -45.80 -21.73 -3.32
#